data_AF-A0A7W7Z6L7-F1
#
_entry.id   AF-A0A7W7Z6L7-F1
#
_cell.length_a   1.000
_cell.length_b   1.000
_cell.length_c   1.000
_cell.angle_alpha   90.00
_cell.angle_beta   90.00
_cell.angle_gamma   90.00
#
_symmetry.space_group_name_H-M   'P 1'
#
loop_
_entity.id
_entity.type
_entity.pdbx_description
1 polymer ?
#
loop_
_entity_poly.entity_id
_entity_poly.type
_entity_poly.pdbx_seq_one_letter_code
_entity_poly.pdbx_strand_id
1 'polypeptide(L)'
;MTDEICPQSGHLMLISPERVFYAGLLGRPRRRSIGGFGIYTALQGELRVAIEGRGVQHGVLALVPAYLAHSVESDHPTIGCLVIEPETVAPEMFDQLTRRCAEQGGALASRIRSGYADLRRAPQPNGFSTADFDRRFFGEALRARDIDARIARAVALLNDVSGRAVTAACCAAAARLSPSRFLHLFKEQTGVSFRAFRAWKRARHLLHFVNAETNLAHLAQDIGYPDSTHFSHSIRRFYGLKPRAIFSGSRDLAIYRGDPVAASHRDLRQGRA
;
A
#
# COMPACT_ATOMS: atom_id res chain seq x y z
N MET A 1 -9.27 35.38 17.07
CA MET A 1 -10.00 34.56 16.07
C MET A 1 -9.61 33.13 16.34
N THR A 2 -10.57 32.41 16.89
CA THR A 2 -10.49 31.08 17.51
C THR A 2 -10.44 29.97 16.49
N ASP A 3 -9.68 28.92 16.85
CA ASP A 3 -9.87 27.50 16.52
C ASP A 3 -10.00 27.10 15.04
N GLU A 4 -8.88 26.68 14.46
CA GLU A 4 -8.87 25.53 13.55
C GLU A 4 -8.32 24.31 14.33
N ILE A 5 -9.26 23.64 15.00
CA ILE A 5 -9.07 22.33 15.60
C ILE A 5 -8.61 21.38 14.49
N CYS A 6 -7.33 21.02 14.49
CA CYS A 6 -6.84 19.81 13.85
C CYS A 6 -7.76 18.66 14.29
N PRO A 7 -8.37 17.87 13.39
CA PRO A 7 -9.41 16.95 13.80
C PRO A 7 -8.89 16.02 14.90
N GLN A 8 -9.64 15.93 16.00
CA GLN A 8 -9.40 15.03 17.16
C GLN A 8 -9.35 13.53 16.78
N SER A 9 -9.62 13.19 15.52
CA SER A 9 -9.51 11.86 14.96
C SER A 9 -8.08 11.34 15.08
N GLY A 10 -7.89 10.23 15.81
CA GLY A 10 -6.63 9.50 15.84
C GLY A 10 -6.29 8.82 14.50
N HIS A 11 -7.11 8.96 13.46
CA HIS A 11 -6.94 8.22 12.22
C HIS A 11 -6.00 8.93 11.25
N LEU A 12 -4.98 8.22 10.79
CA LEU A 12 -4.06 8.74 9.79
C LEU A 12 -3.58 7.67 8.82
N MET A 13 -3.12 8.12 7.65
CA MET A 13 -2.52 7.28 6.63
C MET A 13 -1.27 7.94 6.07
N LEU A 14 -0.17 7.19 6.02
CA LEU A 14 0.98 7.47 5.17
C LEU A 14 0.81 6.69 3.88
N ILE A 15 0.97 7.33 2.72
CA ILE A 15 0.91 6.65 1.43
C ILE A 15 1.98 7.19 0.47
N SER A 16 2.83 6.30 -0.03
CA SER A 16 3.76 6.54 -1.14
C SER A 16 3.49 5.52 -2.25
N PRO A 17 4.21 5.50 -3.39
CA PRO A 17 4.08 4.40 -4.36
C PRO A 17 4.48 3.01 -3.82
N GLU A 18 5.26 2.95 -2.73
CA GLU A 18 5.91 1.71 -2.27
C GLU A 18 5.47 1.25 -0.87
N ARG A 19 4.94 2.19 -0.07
CA ARG A 19 4.56 1.96 1.33
C ARG A 19 3.19 2.54 1.61
N VAL A 20 2.44 1.84 2.46
CA VAL A 20 1.25 2.37 3.11
C VAL A 20 1.37 2.09 4.60
N PHE A 21 1.05 3.07 5.44
CA PHE A 21 0.67 2.83 6.82
C PHE A 21 -0.71 3.42 7.03
N TYR A 22 -1.63 2.66 7.58
CA TYR A 22 -2.97 3.10 7.94
C TYR A 22 -3.20 2.81 9.42
N ALA A 23 -3.58 3.83 10.18
CA ALA A 23 -4.10 3.70 11.53
C ALA A 23 -5.55 4.20 11.52
N GLY A 24 -6.51 3.31 11.73
CA GLY A 24 -7.92 3.70 11.63
C GLY A 24 -8.89 2.53 11.80
N LEU A 25 -10.16 2.81 11.56
CA LEU A 25 -11.25 1.85 11.69
C LEU A 25 -11.06 0.66 10.74
N LEU A 26 -11.03 -0.55 11.28
CA LEU A 26 -11.01 -1.79 10.49
C LEU A 26 -12.27 -1.93 9.60
N GLY A 27 -13.39 -1.37 10.06
CA GLY A 27 -14.70 -1.59 9.47
C GLY A 27 -15.25 -2.99 9.78
N ARG A 28 -16.38 -3.36 9.16
CA ARG A 28 -16.93 -4.72 9.35
C ARG A 28 -16.02 -5.75 8.66
N PRO A 29 -15.47 -6.74 9.39
CA PRO A 29 -14.58 -7.76 8.86
C PRO A 29 -15.17 -8.44 7.63
N ARG A 30 -14.45 -8.37 6.52
CA ARG A 30 -14.76 -9.07 5.28
C ARG A 30 -13.49 -9.59 4.66
N ARG A 31 -13.64 -10.72 3.96
CA ARG A 31 -12.60 -11.34 3.16
C ARG A 31 -12.05 -10.35 2.13
N ARG A 32 -10.74 -10.20 2.09
CA ARG A 32 -9.99 -9.29 1.22
C ARG A 32 -8.73 -9.95 0.70
N SER A 33 -8.14 -9.43 -0.38
CA SER A 33 -6.89 -9.94 -0.96
C SER A 33 -6.10 -8.75 -1.45
N ILE A 34 -5.20 -8.22 -0.62
CA ILE A 34 -4.35 -7.07 -0.97
C ILE A 34 -3.18 -7.52 -1.84
N GLY A 35 -2.68 -6.65 -2.72
CA GLY A 35 -1.57 -7.00 -3.63
C GLY A 35 -0.17 -6.84 -3.06
N GLY A 36 -0.03 -6.36 -1.81
CA GLY A 36 1.26 -6.24 -1.12
C GLY A 36 1.37 -7.09 0.13
N PHE A 37 2.52 -7.04 0.79
CA PHE A 37 2.70 -7.68 2.10
C PHE A 37 1.91 -6.90 3.14
N GLY A 38 0.91 -7.55 3.74
CA GLY A 38 0.10 -6.94 4.80
C GLY A 38 0.73 -7.22 6.15
N ILE A 39 0.99 -6.17 6.93
CA ILE A 39 1.42 -6.29 8.32
C ILE A 39 0.35 -5.61 9.18
N TYR A 40 -0.44 -6.41 9.88
CA TYR A 40 -1.48 -5.93 10.77
C TYR A 40 -0.97 -5.87 12.19
N THR A 41 -1.22 -4.76 12.88
CA THR A 41 -0.93 -4.63 14.31
C THR A 41 -2.16 -4.16 15.07
N ALA A 42 -2.41 -4.76 16.23
CA ALA A 42 -3.41 -4.28 17.16
C ALA A 42 -2.85 -3.03 17.82
N LEU A 43 -3.52 -1.88 17.69
CA LEU A 43 -3.12 -0.67 18.42
C LEU A 43 -3.46 -0.80 19.91
N GLN A 44 -4.50 -1.56 20.21
CA GLN A 44 -4.96 -1.95 21.55
C GLN A 44 -5.51 -3.38 21.46
N GLY A 45 -5.42 -4.15 22.55
CA GLY A 45 -5.85 -5.54 22.57
C GLY A 45 -5.09 -6.42 21.57
N GLU A 46 -5.78 -7.42 21.02
CA GLU A 46 -5.25 -8.36 20.05
C GLU A 46 -6.05 -8.38 18.75
N LEU A 47 -5.51 -9.07 17.74
CA LEU A 47 -6.15 -9.31 16.46
C LEU A 47 -6.11 -10.78 16.08
N ARG A 48 -7.06 -11.17 15.24
CA ARG A 48 -7.16 -12.49 14.62
C ARG A 48 -7.14 -12.32 13.12
N VAL A 49 -6.23 -13.00 12.44
CA VAL A 49 -6.10 -12.94 10.98
C VAL A 49 -6.18 -14.34 10.40
N ALA A 50 -7.31 -14.64 9.75
CA ALA A 50 -7.51 -15.90 9.06
C ALA A 50 -7.03 -15.78 7.61
N ILE A 51 -6.09 -16.63 7.20
CA ILE A 51 -5.40 -16.56 5.91
C ILE A 51 -5.70 -17.84 5.12
N GLU A 52 -6.19 -17.68 3.90
CA GLU A 52 -6.48 -18.80 3.00
C GLU A 52 -5.25 -19.70 2.82
N GLY A 53 -5.42 -21.00 3.11
CA GLY A 53 -4.36 -22.01 2.98
C GLY A 53 -3.23 -21.91 4.02
N ARG A 54 -3.31 -21.00 5.01
CA ARG A 54 -2.25 -20.82 6.04
C ARG A 54 -2.74 -20.81 7.49
N GLY A 55 -4.05 -20.96 7.72
CA GLY A 55 -4.64 -21.01 9.06
C GLY A 55 -4.90 -19.63 9.66
N VAL A 56 -5.01 -19.57 10.99
CA VAL A 56 -5.34 -18.34 11.73
C VAL A 56 -4.14 -17.92 12.56
N GLN A 57 -3.73 -16.66 12.41
CA GLN A 57 -2.76 -16.01 13.30
C GLN A 57 -3.51 -15.22 14.38
N HIS A 58 -3.00 -15.26 15.62
CA HIS A 58 -3.57 -14.57 16.78
C HIS A 58 -2.48 -13.81 17.54
N GLY A 59 -2.78 -12.60 18.01
CA GLY A 59 -1.90 -11.81 18.87
C GLY A 59 -1.87 -10.34 18.48
N VAL A 60 -0.78 -9.63 18.82
CA VAL A 60 -0.64 -8.18 18.58
C VAL A 60 -0.14 -7.79 17.19
N LEU A 61 0.32 -8.77 16.41
CA LEU A 61 0.92 -8.60 15.09
C LEU A 61 0.61 -9.82 14.21
N ALA A 62 0.32 -9.61 12.93
CA ALA A 62 0.12 -10.68 11.96
C ALA A 62 0.62 -10.26 10.57
N LEU A 63 1.19 -11.22 9.83
CA LEU A 63 1.70 -11.00 8.48
C LEU A 63 0.93 -11.82 7.44
N VAL A 64 0.61 -11.16 6.34
CA VAL A 64 -0.15 -11.72 5.23
C VAL A 64 0.63 -11.57 3.92
N PRO A 65 0.87 -12.67 3.18
CA PRO A 65 1.50 -12.60 1.86
C PRO A 65 0.67 -11.79 0.86
N ALA A 66 1.35 -11.25 -0.15
CA ALA A 66 0.69 -10.60 -1.28
C ALA A 66 -0.29 -11.55 -2.00
N TYR A 67 -1.43 -10.99 -2.41
CA TYR A 67 -2.51 -11.64 -3.15
C TYR A 67 -3.21 -12.81 -2.45
N LEU A 68 -2.91 -13.09 -1.18
CA LEU A 68 -3.58 -14.15 -0.43
C LEU A 68 -4.85 -13.62 0.25
N ALA A 69 -5.96 -14.34 0.07
CA ALA A 69 -7.22 -13.91 0.64
C ALA A 69 -7.23 -14.13 2.16
N HIS A 70 -7.72 -13.14 2.90
CA HIS A 70 -7.72 -13.17 4.37
C HIS A 70 -8.85 -12.33 4.97
N SER A 71 -9.16 -12.56 6.23
CA SER A 71 -10.02 -11.71 7.06
C SER A 71 -9.26 -11.28 8.32
N VAL A 72 -9.62 -10.12 8.84
CA VAL A 72 -9.03 -9.52 10.03
C VAL A 72 -10.15 -9.20 11.00
N GLU A 73 -9.99 -9.60 12.25
CA GLU A 73 -10.81 -9.26 13.40
C GLU A 73 -9.89 -8.64 14.46
N SER A 74 -10.43 -7.77 15.28
CA SER A 74 -9.68 -7.02 16.30
C SER A 74 -10.61 -6.73 17.48
N ASP A 75 -10.07 -6.84 18.69
CA ASP A 75 -10.81 -6.52 19.92
C ASP A 75 -11.11 -5.03 20.03
N HIS A 76 -10.33 -4.21 19.32
CA HIS A 76 -10.49 -2.76 19.24
C HIS A 76 -10.84 -2.32 17.80
N PRO A 77 -11.76 -1.35 17.61
CA PRO A 77 -12.18 -0.93 16.27
C PRO A 77 -11.06 -0.33 15.41
N THR A 78 -10.07 0.29 16.05
CA THR A 78 -8.91 0.91 15.39
C THR A 78 -7.73 -0.06 15.34
N ILE A 79 -7.17 -0.26 14.15
CA ILE A 79 -6.00 -1.10 13.90
C ILE A 79 -4.90 -0.33 13.19
N GLY A 80 -3.67 -0.85 13.25
CA GLY A 80 -2.58 -0.48 12.36
C GLY A 80 -2.47 -1.49 11.22
N CYS A 81 -2.28 -1.01 10.00
CA CYS A 81 -2.05 -1.83 8.81
C CYS A 81 -0.92 -1.20 7.98
N LEU A 82 0.18 -1.93 7.80
CA LEU A 82 1.22 -1.57 6.86
C LEU A 82 1.07 -2.40 5.59
N VAL A 83 1.36 -1.80 4.45
CA VAL A 83 1.48 -2.49 3.17
C VAL A 83 2.83 -2.16 2.55
N ILE A 84 3.59 -3.20 2.22
CA ILE A 84 4.84 -3.11 1.46
C ILE A 84 4.61 -3.70 0.07
N GLU A 85 4.99 -2.96 -0.97
CA GLU A 85 4.92 -3.42 -2.34
C GLU A 85 6.06 -4.42 -2.65
N PRO A 86 5.78 -5.69 -3.01
CA PRO A 86 6.79 -6.74 -3.11
C PRO A 86 7.89 -6.49 -4.13
N GLU A 87 7.59 -5.73 -5.20
CA GLU A 87 8.57 -5.37 -6.23
C GLU A 87 9.61 -4.34 -5.76
N THR A 88 9.41 -3.75 -4.58
CA THR A 88 10.28 -2.70 -4.01
C THR A 88 11.27 -3.24 -2.98
N VAL A 89 11.11 -4.50 -2.58
CA VAL A 89 11.95 -5.15 -1.56
C VAL A 89 12.48 -6.50 -2.06
N ALA A 90 13.61 -6.91 -1.50
CA ALA A 90 14.24 -8.18 -1.82
C ALA A 90 13.26 -9.37 -1.76
N PRO A 91 13.38 -10.38 -2.64
CA PRO A 91 12.45 -11.52 -2.69
C PRO A 91 12.29 -12.26 -1.35
N GLU A 92 13.35 -12.37 -0.56
CA GLU A 92 13.34 -13.04 0.74
C GLU A 92 12.80 -12.17 1.90
N MET A 93 12.45 -10.91 1.64
CA MET A 93 12.04 -9.95 2.68
C MET A 93 10.78 -10.42 3.43
N PHE A 94 9.82 -11.04 2.74
CA PHE A 94 8.62 -11.54 3.41
C PHE A 94 8.95 -12.64 4.43
N ASP A 95 9.87 -13.54 4.10
CA ASP A 95 10.29 -14.62 5.00
C ASP A 95 11.11 -14.07 6.17
N GLN A 96 11.95 -13.07 5.93
CA GLN A 96 12.68 -12.35 6.99
C GLN A 96 11.73 -11.67 7.97
N LEU A 97 10.73 -10.93 7.47
CA LEU A 97 9.71 -10.27 8.29
C LEU A 97 8.85 -11.30 9.05
N THR A 98 8.55 -12.45 8.44
CA THR A 98 7.81 -13.55 9.08
C THR A 98 8.60 -14.14 10.25
N ARG A 99 9.88 -14.45 10.06
CA ARG A 99 10.75 -14.92 11.16
C ARG A 99 10.85 -13.88 12.27
N ARG A 100 11.08 -12.62 11.92
CA ARG A 100 11.12 -11.52 12.88
C ARG A 100 9.81 -11.34 13.64
N CYS A 101 8.66 -11.55 13.00
CA CYS A 101 7.37 -11.55 13.68
C CYS A 101 7.23 -12.70 14.69
N ALA A 102 7.68 -13.90 14.33
CA ALA A 102 7.64 -15.06 15.22
C ALA A 102 8.56 -14.89 16.44
N GLU A 103 9.75 -14.33 16.24
CA GLU A 103 10.76 -14.16 17.29
C GLU A 103 10.56 -12.89 18.12
N GLN A 104 10.10 -11.80 17.50
CA GLN A 104 10.11 -10.45 18.07
C GLN A 104 8.80 -9.68 17.84
N GLY A 105 7.68 -10.38 17.64
CA GLY A 105 6.39 -9.78 17.29
C GLY A 105 5.93 -8.67 18.25
N GLY A 106 6.13 -8.86 19.56
CA GLY A 106 5.80 -7.85 20.57
C GLY A 106 6.66 -6.57 20.44
N ALA A 107 7.96 -6.71 20.22
CA ALA A 107 8.87 -5.57 20.04
C ALA A 107 8.57 -4.81 18.73
N LEU A 108 8.25 -5.54 17.65
CA LEU A 108 7.86 -4.94 16.38
C LEU A 108 6.50 -4.23 16.47
N ALA A 109 5.50 -4.81 17.14
CA ALA A 109 4.23 -4.15 17.41
C ALA A 109 4.41 -2.88 18.25
N SER A 110 5.22 -2.92 19.31
CA SER A 110 5.54 -1.74 20.12
C SER A 110 6.22 -0.64 19.31
N ARG A 111 7.11 -0.98 18.38
CA ARG A 111 7.71 -0.01 17.46
C ARG A 111 6.68 0.60 16.52
N ILE A 112 5.78 -0.20 15.94
CA ILE A 112 4.74 0.34 15.06
C ILE A 112 3.80 1.29 15.83
N ARG A 113 3.39 0.91 17.05
CA ARG A 113 2.60 1.76 17.94
C ARG A 113 3.33 3.07 18.30
N SER A 114 4.64 3.00 18.54
CA SER A 114 5.47 4.18 18.81
C SER A 114 5.55 5.10 17.58
N GLY A 115 5.81 4.55 16.39
CA GLY A 115 5.80 5.30 15.15
C GLY A 115 4.46 5.99 14.85
N TYR A 116 3.35 5.31 15.16
CA TYR A 116 2.01 5.91 15.10
C TYR A 116 1.83 7.06 16.11
N ALA A 117 2.24 6.87 17.36
CA ALA A 117 2.16 7.91 18.38
C ALA A 117 3.00 9.13 18.03
N ASP A 118 4.18 8.93 17.44
CA ASP A 118 5.05 10.00 16.98
C ASP A 118 4.43 10.79 15.83
N LEU A 119 3.79 10.11 14.85
CA LEU A 119 3.07 10.78 13.76
C LEU A 119 1.89 11.63 14.26
N ARG A 120 1.24 11.21 15.36
CA ARG A 120 0.18 12.02 16.00
C ARG A 120 0.73 13.25 16.71
N ARG A 121 1.94 13.18 17.28
CA ARG A 121 2.59 14.32 17.95
C ARG A 121 3.25 15.28 16.95
N ALA A 122 3.81 14.74 15.87
CA ALA A 122 4.51 15.49 14.84
C ALA A 122 4.05 15.01 13.44
N PRO A 123 2.94 15.57 12.93
CA PRO A 123 2.46 15.34 11.58
C PRO A 123 3.53 15.53 10.50
N GLN A 124 3.40 14.82 9.38
CA GLN A 124 4.36 14.88 8.25
C GLN A 124 3.71 15.51 6.99
N PRO A 125 3.30 16.79 7.03
CA PRO A 125 2.64 17.43 5.88
C PRO A 125 3.58 17.56 4.67
N ASN A 126 4.89 17.60 4.90
CA ASN A 126 5.92 17.76 3.86
C ASN A 126 6.38 16.41 3.25
N GLY A 127 5.66 15.32 3.53
CA GLY A 127 5.93 14.00 2.98
C GLY A 127 6.98 13.19 3.72
N PHE A 128 7.37 12.05 3.13
CA PHE A 128 8.32 11.09 3.69
C PHE A 128 9.01 10.29 2.59
N SER A 129 10.24 9.81 2.85
CA SER A 129 10.92 8.84 1.99
C SER A 129 10.64 7.39 2.40
N THR A 130 10.83 6.43 1.48
CA THR A 130 10.73 4.99 1.80
C THR A 130 11.68 4.60 2.94
N ALA A 131 12.90 5.12 2.97
CA ALA A 131 13.86 4.83 4.03
C ALA A 131 13.41 5.35 5.40
N ASP A 132 12.80 6.53 5.46
CA ASP A 132 12.30 7.09 6.72
C ASP A 132 11.05 6.36 7.22
N PHE A 133 10.20 5.91 6.30
CA PHE A 133 9.10 5.01 6.62
C PHE A 133 9.64 3.72 7.24
N ASP A 134 10.60 3.08 6.57
CA ASP A 134 11.12 1.78 6.98
C ASP A 134 11.84 1.87 8.33
N ARG A 135 12.70 2.89 8.54
CA ARG A 135 13.35 3.11 9.84
C ARG A 135 12.34 3.33 10.96
N ARG A 136 11.25 4.05 10.70
CA ARG A 136 10.22 4.33 11.71
C ARG A 136 9.49 3.07 12.18
N PHE A 137 9.09 2.21 11.24
CA PHE A 137 8.25 1.05 11.57
C PHE A 137 9.04 -0.25 11.78
N PHE A 138 10.21 -0.39 11.15
CA PHE A 138 11.04 -1.58 11.21
C PHE A 138 12.40 -1.35 11.89
N GLY A 139 12.79 -0.09 12.16
CA GLY A 139 14.06 0.25 12.81
C GLY A 139 15.24 0.39 11.85
N GLU A 140 15.07 -0.02 10.59
CA GLU A 140 16.09 0.04 9.54
C GLU A 140 15.41 0.16 8.17
N ALA A 141 16.17 0.56 7.15
CA ALA A 141 15.68 0.55 5.78
C ALA A 141 15.58 -0.90 5.28
N LEU A 142 14.45 -1.27 4.66
CA LEU A 142 14.33 -2.61 4.09
C LEU A 142 15.20 -2.73 2.83
N ARG A 143 15.79 -3.91 2.63
CA ARG A 143 16.64 -4.19 1.47
C ARG A 143 15.85 -4.02 0.18
N ALA A 144 16.22 -3.02 -0.61
CA ALA A 144 15.60 -2.76 -1.91
C ALA A 144 15.88 -3.89 -2.90
N ARG A 145 14.94 -4.12 -3.81
CA ARG A 145 15.13 -5.03 -4.95
C ARG A 145 15.78 -4.28 -6.10
N ASP A 146 16.77 -4.90 -6.73
CA ASP A 146 17.22 -4.47 -8.04
C ASP A 146 16.29 -5.07 -9.11
N ILE A 147 15.65 -4.22 -9.91
CA ILE A 147 14.71 -4.62 -10.96
C ILE A 147 15.14 -4.03 -12.29
N ASP A 148 14.91 -4.77 -13.38
CA ASP A 148 15.22 -4.30 -14.73
C ASP A 148 14.61 -2.90 -14.98
N ALA A 149 15.45 -1.95 -15.42
CA ALA A 149 15.05 -0.55 -15.60
C ALA A 149 13.83 -0.37 -16.54
N ARG A 150 13.60 -1.28 -17.49
CA ARG A 150 12.40 -1.27 -18.35
C ARG A 150 11.14 -1.60 -17.54
N ILE A 151 11.25 -2.55 -16.62
CA ILE A 151 10.16 -2.91 -15.70
C ILE A 151 9.96 -1.82 -14.66
N ALA A 152 11.03 -1.23 -14.12
CA ALA A 152 10.94 -0.10 -13.20
C ALA A 152 10.15 1.07 -13.81
N ARG A 153 10.43 1.43 -15.07
CA ARG A 153 9.64 2.45 -15.81
C ARG A 153 8.18 2.05 -15.98
N ALA A 154 7.89 0.79 -16.30
CA ALA A 154 6.51 0.32 -16.41
C ALA A 154 5.76 0.37 -15.07
N VAL A 155 6.43 0.04 -13.97
CA VAL A 155 5.89 0.14 -12.60
C VAL A 155 5.62 1.60 -12.23
N ALA A 156 6.56 2.51 -12.52
CA ALA A 156 6.36 3.95 -12.30
C ALA A 156 5.13 4.49 -13.04
N LEU A 157 4.94 4.11 -14.31
CA LEU A 157 3.75 4.47 -15.08
C LEU A 157 2.46 3.91 -14.48
N LEU A 158 2.49 2.72 -13.88
CA LEU A 158 1.32 2.09 -13.26
C LEU A 158 0.98 2.68 -11.88
N ASN A 159 1.96 3.28 -11.20
CA ASN A 159 1.78 4.00 -9.95
C ASN A 159 1.36 5.47 -10.15
N ASP A 160 1.41 5.96 -11.40
CA ASP A 160 0.92 7.29 -11.73
C ASP A 160 -0.62 7.33 -11.63
N VAL A 161 -1.10 8.26 -10.81
CA VAL A 161 -2.52 8.42 -10.48
C VAL A 161 -3.23 9.31 -11.52
N SER A 162 -2.53 9.87 -12.51
CA SER A 162 -3.06 10.84 -13.48
C SER A 162 -4.12 10.30 -14.47
N GLY A 163 -4.72 9.12 -14.23
CA GLY A 163 -5.81 8.55 -15.03
C GLY A 163 -5.44 8.01 -16.41
N ARG A 164 -4.15 7.97 -16.76
CA ARG A 164 -3.73 7.43 -18.05
C ARG A 164 -3.93 5.91 -18.10
N ALA A 165 -4.67 5.42 -19.08
CA ALA A 165 -4.84 3.99 -19.29
C ALA A 165 -3.54 3.32 -19.74
N VAL A 166 -2.80 2.72 -18.79
CA VAL A 166 -1.58 1.98 -19.11
C VAL A 166 -1.90 0.56 -19.57
N THR A 167 -1.44 0.20 -20.78
CA THR A 167 -1.60 -1.12 -21.38
C THR A 167 -0.28 -1.87 -21.47
N ALA A 168 -0.32 -3.20 -21.50
CA ALA A 168 0.88 -4.02 -21.68
C ALA A 168 1.56 -3.74 -23.03
N ALA A 169 0.79 -3.46 -24.09
CA ALA A 169 1.32 -3.12 -25.40
C ALA A 169 2.13 -1.80 -25.37
N CYS A 170 1.60 -0.77 -24.71
CA CYS A 170 2.32 0.50 -24.54
C CYS A 170 3.62 0.32 -23.73
N CYS A 171 3.58 -0.45 -22.65
CA CYS A 171 4.78 -0.71 -21.85
C CYS A 171 5.81 -1.57 -22.62
N ALA A 172 5.36 -2.56 -23.39
CA ALA A 172 6.23 -3.39 -24.22
C ALA A 172 6.93 -2.55 -25.30
N ALA A 173 6.19 -1.68 -25.98
CA ALA A 173 6.74 -0.74 -26.96
C ALA A 173 7.78 0.20 -26.32
N ALA A 174 7.46 0.80 -25.16
CA ALA A 174 8.39 1.66 -24.41
C ALA A 174 9.66 0.91 -23.93
N ALA A 175 9.53 -0.40 -23.68
CA ALA A 175 10.64 -1.29 -23.33
C ALA A 175 11.42 -1.81 -24.53
N ARG A 176 10.98 -1.51 -25.77
CA ARG A 176 11.48 -2.10 -27.03
C ARG A 176 11.45 -3.64 -27.02
N LEU A 177 10.36 -4.20 -26.51
CA LEU A 177 10.13 -5.64 -26.42
C LEU A 177 8.85 -6.03 -27.15
N SER A 178 8.78 -7.28 -27.61
CA SER A 178 7.50 -7.86 -27.99
C SER A 178 6.57 -7.96 -26.76
N PRO A 179 5.24 -7.93 -26.92
CA PRO A 179 4.31 -8.05 -25.80
C PRO A 179 4.54 -9.32 -24.96
N SER A 180 4.81 -10.46 -25.60
CA SER A 180 5.09 -11.72 -24.91
C SER A 180 6.36 -11.64 -24.06
N ARG A 181 7.46 -11.11 -24.62
CA ARG A 181 8.73 -10.97 -23.89
C ARG A 181 8.61 -9.99 -22.72
N PHE A 182 7.89 -8.89 -22.91
CA PHE A 182 7.59 -7.94 -21.84
C PHE A 182 6.81 -8.59 -20.70
N LEU A 183 5.73 -9.33 -21.00
CA LEU A 183 4.91 -9.97 -19.97
C LEU A 183 5.70 -11.03 -19.18
N HIS A 184 6.56 -11.79 -19.85
CA HIS A 184 7.45 -12.75 -19.21
C HIS A 184 8.42 -12.05 -18.26
N LEU A 185 9.16 -11.05 -18.76
CA LEU A 185 10.10 -10.27 -17.95
C LEU A 185 9.41 -9.56 -16.79
N PHE A 186 8.23 -8.99 -17.00
CA PHE A 186 7.46 -8.35 -15.95
C PHE A 186 7.12 -9.33 -14.82
N LYS A 187 6.65 -10.54 -15.16
CA LYS A 187 6.32 -11.57 -14.16
C LYS A 187 7.56 -12.07 -13.43
N GLU A 188 8.67 -12.26 -14.12
CA GLU A 188 9.96 -12.63 -13.52
C GLU A 188 10.44 -11.59 -12.50
N GLN A 189 10.36 -10.31 -12.87
CA GLN A 189 10.86 -9.19 -12.06
C GLN A 189 9.91 -8.78 -10.92
N THR A 190 8.60 -8.96 -11.06
CA THR A 190 7.61 -8.55 -10.03
C THR A 190 6.99 -9.72 -9.26
N GLY A 191 7.17 -10.95 -9.75
CA GLY A 191 6.52 -12.16 -9.22
C GLY A 191 5.07 -12.34 -9.65
N VAL A 192 4.45 -11.35 -10.31
CA VAL A 192 3.02 -11.36 -10.63
C VAL A 192 2.72 -10.97 -12.07
N SER A 193 1.54 -11.38 -12.57
CA SER A 193 1.12 -10.98 -13.92
C SER A 193 0.87 -9.47 -14.00
N PHE A 194 1.16 -8.86 -15.14
CA PHE A 194 0.86 -7.45 -15.41
C PHE A 194 -0.60 -7.08 -15.12
N ARG A 195 -1.55 -7.99 -15.44
CA ARG A 195 -2.98 -7.79 -15.18
C ARG A 195 -3.28 -7.69 -13.68
N ALA A 196 -2.74 -8.61 -12.87
CA ALA A 196 -2.94 -8.63 -11.43
C ALA A 196 -2.29 -7.41 -10.75
N PHE A 197 -1.08 -7.06 -11.19
CA PHE A 197 -0.36 -5.87 -10.74
C PHE A 197 -1.15 -4.59 -11.03
N ARG A 198 -1.55 -4.38 -12.29
CA ARG A 198 -2.34 -3.22 -12.70
C ARG A 198 -3.66 -3.11 -11.94
N ALA A 199 -4.34 -4.23 -11.72
CA ALA A 199 -5.59 -4.24 -10.96
C ALA A 199 -5.37 -3.80 -9.49
N TRP A 200 -4.27 -4.24 -8.87
CA TRP A 200 -3.90 -3.81 -7.53
C TRP A 200 -3.55 -2.33 -7.46
N LYS A 201 -2.68 -1.82 -8.35
CA LYS A 201 -2.29 -0.41 -8.36
C LYS A 201 -3.50 0.52 -8.55
N ARG A 202 -4.41 0.20 -9.48
CA ARG A 202 -5.67 0.95 -9.65
C ARG A 202 -6.54 0.93 -8.39
N ALA A 203 -6.65 -0.20 -7.72
CA ALA A 203 -7.41 -0.27 -6.46
C ALA A 203 -6.74 0.59 -5.37
N ARG A 204 -5.40 0.60 -5.33
CA ARG A 204 -4.61 1.41 -4.40
C ARG A 204 -4.70 2.90 -4.66
N HIS A 205 -4.88 3.33 -5.90
CA HIS A 205 -5.10 4.74 -6.24
C HIS A 205 -6.29 5.34 -5.50
N LEU A 206 -7.32 4.54 -5.18
CA LEU A 206 -8.44 4.95 -4.33
C LEU A 206 -7.98 5.63 -3.03
N LEU A 207 -6.94 5.09 -2.39
CA LEU A 207 -6.45 5.56 -1.09
C LEU A 207 -5.97 7.01 -1.12
N HIS A 208 -5.58 7.54 -2.29
CA HIS A 208 -5.22 8.96 -2.40
C HIS A 208 -6.41 9.92 -2.30
N PHE A 209 -7.65 9.40 -2.40
CA PHE A 209 -8.87 10.21 -2.51
C PHE A 209 -9.92 9.89 -1.44
N VAL A 210 -9.67 8.97 -0.51
CA VAL A 210 -10.70 8.47 0.43
C VAL A 210 -11.25 9.54 1.40
N ASN A 211 -10.55 10.66 1.57
CA ASN A 211 -11.00 11.80 2.36
C ASN A 211 -11.43 13.01 1.50
N ALA A 212 -11.45 12.87 0.17
CA ALA A 212 -11.89 13.92 -0.73
C ALA A 212 -13.42 13.88 -0.92
N GLU A 213 -14.04 15.06 -1.01
CA GLU A 213 -15.44 15.18 -1.43
C GLU A 213 -15.50 15.00 -2.95
N THR A 214 -15.78 13.78 -3.40
CA THR A 214 -15.80 13.46 -4.84
C THR A 214 -16.92 12.48 -5.18
N ASN A 215 -17.52 12.67 -6.36
CA ASN A 215 -18.45 11.71 -6.92
C ASN A 215 -17.74 10.40 -7.26
N LEU A 216 -18.15 9.30 -6.62
CA LEU A 216 -17.56 7.97 -6.80
C LEU A 216 -17.52 7.50 -8.26
N ALA A 217 -18.49 7.92 -9.10
CA ALA A 217 -18.52 7.56 -10.51
C ALA A 217 -17.42 8.27 -11.31
N HIS A 218 -17.19 9.55 -11.05
CA HIS A 218 -16.08 10.30 -11.66
C HIS A 218 -14.74 9.75 -11.19
N LEU A 219 -14.60 9.54 -9.88
CA LEU A 219 -13.37 8.95 -9.33
C LEU A 219 -13.04 7.58 -9.93
N ALA A 220 -14.06 6.74 -10.18
CA ALA A 220 -13.85 5.45 -10.82
C ALA A 220 -13.17 5.61 -12.19
N GLN A 221 -13.61 6.58 -12.99
CA GLN A 221 -13.01 6.90 -14.29
C GLN A 221 -11.60 7.46 -14.12
N ASP A 222 -11.41 8.40 -13.20
CA ASP A 222 -10.12 9.06 -12.93
C ASP A 222 -9.03 8.07 -12.50
N ILE A 223 -9.37 7.01 -11.75
CA ILE A 223 -8.40 5.98 -11.35
C ILE A 223 -8.36 4.77 -12.32
N GLY A 224 -9.01 4.90 -13.48
CA GLY A 224 -8.88 3.97 -14.61
C GLY A 224 -9.83 2.77 -14.60
N TYR A 225 -11.02 2.89 -14.01
CA TYR A 225 -12.12 1.93 -14.16
C TYR A 225 -13.09 2.39 -15.26
N PRO A 226 -13.63 1.45 -16.07
CA PRO A 226 -14.59 1.79 -17.11
C PRO A 226 -15.93 2.26 -16.53
N ASP A 227 -16.32 1.74 -15.37
CA ASP A 227 -17.59 2.04 -14.71
C ASP A 227 -17.55 1.74 -13.19
N SER A 228 -18.59 2.21 -12.51
CA SER A 228 -18.80 2.07 -11.06
C SER A 228 -19.00 0.62 -10.59
N THR A 229 -19.49 -0.27 -11.44
CA THR A 229 -19.74 -1.68 -11.11
C THR A 229 -18.41 -2.41 -11.01
N HIS A 230 -17.58 -2.32 -12.05
CA HIS A 230 -16.22 -2.85 -12.07
C HIS A 230 -15.36 -2.27 -10.95
N PHE A 231 -15.45 -0.96 -10.72
CA PHE A 231 -14.80 -0.30 -9.59
C PHE A 231 -15.23 -0.91 -8.25
N SER A 232 -16.54 -0.98 -7.97
CA SER A 232 -17.07 -1.50 -6.71
C SER A 232 -16.67 -2.95 -6.45
N HIS A 233 -16.71 -3.80 -7.47
CA HIS A 233 -16.27 -5.20 -7.35
C HIS A 233 -14.77 -5.31 -7.08
N SER A 234 -13.94 -4.53 -7.79
CA SER A 234 -12.49 -4.53 -7.60
C SER A 234 -12.10 -4.07 -6.20
N ILE A 235 -12.63 -2.93 -5.74
CA ILE A 235 -12.34 -2.39 -4.40
C ILE A 235 -12.79 -3.34 -3.31
N ARG A 236 -14.00 -3.93 -3.45
CA ARG A 236 -14.49 -4.93 -2.50
C ARG A 236 -13.60 -6.17 -2.45
N ARG A 237 -13.06 -6.62 -3.59
CA ARG A 237 -12.12 -7.75 -3.62
C ARG A 237 -10.82 -7.42 -2.88
N PHE A 238 -10.23 -6.26 -3.13
CA PHE A 238 -8.93 -5.90 -2.56
C PHE A 238 -9.01 -5.49 -1.08
N TYR A 239 -10.03 -4.75 -0.69
CA TYR A 239 -10.16 -4.18 0.67
C TYR A 239 -11.25 -4.82 1.53
N GLY A 240 -12.07 -5.72 0.97
CA GLY A 240 -13.21 -6.33 1.68
C GLY A 240 -14.42 -5.41 1.85
N LEU A 241 -14.27 -4.11 1.57
CA LEU A 241 -15.29 -3.08 1.79
C LEU A 241 -15.77 -2.49 0.46
N LYS A 242 -17.04 -2.07 0.41
CA LYS A 242 -17.55 -1.29 -0.73
C LYS A 242 -16.93 0.12 -0.67
N PRO A 243 -16.69 0.80 -1.81
CA PRO A 243 -16.12 2.14 -1.84
C PRO A 243 -16.80 3.10 -0.85
N ARG A 244 -18.14 3.23 -0.89
CA ARG A 244 -18.90 4.10 0.02
C ARG A 244 -18.62 3.88 1.51
N ALA A 245 -18.35 2.64 1.93
CA ALA A 245 -18.00 2.35 3.33
C ALA A 245 -16.59 2.83 3.68
N ILE A 246 -15.63 2.73 2.75
CA ILE A 246 -14.26 3.23 2.91
C ILE A 246 -14.29 4.75 3.06
N PHE A 247 -14.98 5.47 2.17
CA PHE A 247 -15.14 6.93 2.26
C PHE A 247 -15.80 7.36 3.56
N SER A 248 -16.91 6.70 3.94
CA SER A 248 -17.60 7.06 5.17
C SER A 248 -16.74 6.82 6.43
N GLY A 249 -15.86 5.81 6.41
CA GLY A 249 -14.94 5.54 7.51
C GLY A 249 -13.65 6.37 7.47
N SER A 250 -13.43 7.15 6.41
CA SER A 250 -12.19 7.91 6.19
C SER A 250 -12.41 9.43 6.15
N ARG A 251 -13.59 9.93 6.56
CA ARG A 251 -13.89 11.38 6.53
C ARG A 251 -12.89 12.19 7.35
N ASP A 252 -12.54 11.69 8.53
CA ASP A 252 -11.60 12.35 9.44
C ASP A 252 -10.17 11.77 9.31
N LEU A 253 -9.86 11.10 8.20
CA LEU A 253 -8.54 10.49 7.97
C LEU A 253 -7.55 11.56 7.50
N ALA A 254 -6.50 11.81 8.28
CA ALA A 254 -5.36 12.58 7.82
C ALA A 254 -4.53 11.76 6.83
N ILE A 255 -4.26 12.28 5.63
CA ILE A 255 -3.46 11.58 4.60
C ILE A 255 -2.18 12.36 4.33
N TYR A 256 -1.04 11.75 4.67
CA TYR A 256 0.29 12.25 4.36
C TYR A 256 0.88 11.47 3.18
N ARG A 257 1.32 12.18 2.15
CA ARG A 257 1.79 11.57 0.90
C ARG A 257 3.32 11.59 0.85
N GLY A 258 3.93 10.45 0.58
CA GLY A 258 5.39 10.33 0.45
C GLY A 258 5.84 10.59 -0.99
N ASP A 259 7.04 11.12 -1.15
CA ASP A 259 7.57 11.46 -2.47
C ASP A 259 7.88 10.20 -3.29
N PRO A 260 7.54 10.18 -4.60
CA PRO A 260 7.99 9.15 -5.52
C PRO A 260 9.50 9.22 -5.84
N VAL A 261 10.23 10.24 -5.36
CA VAL A 261 11.54 10.64 -5.89
C VAL A 261 12.62 10.67 -4.80
N ALA A 262 13.04 9.50 -4.30
CA ALA A 262 14.31 9.37 -3.57
C ALA A 262 15.25 8.30 -4.16
N ALA A 263 14.81 7.56 -5.20
CA ALA A 263 15.66 6.66 -5.97
C ALA A 263 16.08 7.33 -7.30
N SER A 264 17.27 7.92 -7.28
CA SER A 264 18.14 8.16 -8.46
C SER A 264 17.60 9.06 -9.58
N HIS A 265 17.63 10.38 -9.36
CA HIS A 265 17.65 11.39 -10.44
C HIS A 265 18.91 12.29 -10.38
N ARG A 266 20.07 11.75 -9.95
CA ARG A 266 21.34 12.49 -9.96
C ARG A 266 22.26 12.24 -11.18
N ASP A 267 21.99 11.26 -12.04
CA ASP A 267 22.92 10.92 -13.15
C ASP A 267 22.41 11.20 -14.58
N LEU A 268 21.38 12.03 -14.77
CA LEU A 268 20.89 12.41 -16.11
C LEU A 268 21.08 13.89 -16.45
N ARG A 269 21.97 14.59 -15.75
CA ARG A 269 22.41 15.95 -16.10
C ARG A 269 23.93 16.08 -16.14
N GLN A 270 24.60 15.27 -16.97
CA GLN A 270 25.88 15.64 -17.58
C GLN A 270 25.99 14.88 -18.90
N GLY A 271 25.89 15.61 -20.03
CA GLY A 271 25.94 15.00 -21.36
C GLY A 271 25.31 15.85 -22.46
N ARG A 272 25.64 17.14 -22.53
CA ARG A 272 25.60 17.93 -23.76
C ARG A 272 26.79 18.89 -23.74
N ALA A 273 27.84 18.50 -24.46
CA ALA A 273 28.70 19.41 -25.21
C ALA A 273 28.47 19.07 -26.68
#